data_AF-A0A9X2Q034-F1
#
_entry.id   AF-A0A9X2Q034-F1
#
_cell.length_a   1.000
_cell.length_b   1.000
_cell.length_c   1.000
_cell.angle_alpha   90.00
_cell.angle_beta   90.00
_cell.angle_gamma   90.00
#
_symmetry.space_group_name_H-M   'P 1'
#
loop_
_entity.id
_entity.type
_entity.pdbx_description
1 polymer ?
#
loop_
_entity_poly.entity_id
_entity_poly.type
_entity_poly.pdbx_seq_one_letter_code
_entity_poly.pdbx_strand_id
1 'polypeptide(L)'
;MLNYIWSGLIIGSLLFALTVDAQELVENRFRNETALPVALDFPDGYAPDARRQPVEIRIDSATYRDVYGVNAAPDPVYAGTLVQTQEGRKVEFDPDADLPEPLATIQSFHATDDNPALRGALQGTSRTAAGVGRTETALQFEPVRFRKLNDIAQAALNFAETAASLALSLIGVLGLMLGLVKIGEEAGLIESLTGIVQPILSPLFPNVPDDHPALANISLNLLANVFGLGNAATPLGIKAMEDLQELNPSDEKASDDMVMLLALNTSSVQLVPPSLLVAIMGLQINQLFFSITLATLCSTVAGILGTLALHRLPYFRATAPHRTADAEDPDE
;
A
#
# COMPACT_ATOMS: atom_id res chain seq x y z
N MET A 1 -10.27 10.62 -17.11
CA MET A 1 -9.43 9.50 -17.62
C MET A 1 -9.04 8.50 -16.52
N LEU A 2 -8.61 8.96 -15.34
CA LEU A 2 -8.12 8.09 -14.26
C LEU A 2 -9.16 7.04 -13.78
N ASN A 3 -10.44 7.40 -13.68
CA ASN A 3 -11.50 6.48 -13.22
C ASN A 3 -11.68 5.24 -14.13
N TYR A 4 -11.42 5.37 -15.44
CA TYR A 4 -11.54 4.25 -16.37
C TYR A 4 -10.37 3.28 -16.24
N ILE A 5 -9.18 3.77 -15.92
CA ILE A 5 -7.99 2.95 -15.67
C ILE A 5 -8.21 2.11 -14.41
N TRP A 6 -8.65 2.74 -13.32
CA TRP A 6 -8.96 2.03 -12.07
C TRP A 6 -10.08 1.01 -12.24
N SER A 7 -11.16 1.39 -12.90
CA SER A 7 -12.25 0.46 -13.22
C SER A 7 -11.74 -0.73 -14.05
N GLY A 8 -10.89 -0.46 -15.04
CA GLY A 8 -10.26 -1.50 -15.86
C GLY A 8 -9.39 -2.45 -15.06
N LEU A 9 -8.58 -1.94 -14.13
CA LEU A 9 -7.73 -2.76 -13.25
C LEU A 9 -8.56 -3.63 -12.30
N ILE A 10 -9.62 -3.08 -11.70
CA ILE A 10 -10.52 -3.81 -10.80
C ILE A 10 -11.27 -4.91 -11.56
N ILE A 11 -11.83 -4.60 -12.73
CA ILE A 11 -12.52 -5.59 -13.55
C ILE A 11 -11.53 -6.66 -14.02
N GLY A 12 -10.34 -6.25 -14.47
CA GLY A 12 -9.29 -7.18 -14.90
C GLY A 12 -8.84 -8.13 -13.80
N SER A 13 -8.67 -7.63 -12.57
CA SER A 13 -8.27 -8.46 -11.43
C SER A 13 -9.36 -9.46 -11.03
N LEU A 14 -10.63 -9.04 -11.02
CA LEU A 14 -11.77 -9.93 -10.75
C LEU A 14 -11.94 -11.00 -11.82
N LEU A 15 -11.82 -10.64 -13.11
CA LEU A 15 -11.87 -11.60 -14.21
C LEU A 15 -10.71 -12.61 -14.12
N PHE A 16 -9.50 -12.14 -13.81
CA PHE A 16 -8.35 -13.00 -13.60
C PHE A 16 -8.59 -14.00 -12.46
N ALA A 17 -9.00 -13.53 -11.29
CA ALA A 17 -9.27 -14.41 -10.15
C ALA A 17 -10.37 -15.42 -10.44
N LEU A 18 -11.48 -14.98 -11.04
CA LEU A 18 -12.57 -15.87 -11.41
C LEU A 18 -12.14 -16.93 -12.42
N THR A 19 -11.30 -16.56 -13.40
CA THR A 19 -10.78 -17.50 -14.39
C THR A 19 -9.87 -18.55 -13.75
N VAL A 20 -8.94 -18.11 -12.88
CA VAL A 20 -8.02 -19.02 -12.17
C VAL A 20 -8.79 -19.93 -11.22
N ASP A 21 -9.68 -19.39 -10.40
CA ASP A 21 -10.47 -20.19 -9.45
C ASP A 21 -11.40 -21.18 -10.17
N ALA A 22 -12.00 -20.79 -11.30
CA ALA A 22 -12.80 -21.68 -12.13
C ALA A 22 -11.95 -22.81 -12.72
N GLN A 23 -10.74 -22.50 -13.20
CA GLN A 23 -9.80 -23.52 -13.69
C GLN A 23 -9.40 -24.48 -12.56
N GLU A 24 -9.02 -23.97 -11.39
CA GLU A 24 -8.64 -24.79 -10.22
C GLU A 24 -9.78 -25.71 -9.75
N LEU A 25 -11.04 -25.24 -9.83
CA LEU A 25 -12.24 -26.02 -9.54
C LEU A 25 -12.47 -27.12 -10.59
N VAL A 26 -12.32 -26.83 -11.88
CA VAL A 26 -12.50 -27.79 -12.97
C VAL A 26 -11.40 -28.86 -12.96
N GLU A 27 -10.15 -28.49 -12.69
CA GLU A 27 -9.03 -29.41 -12.57
C GLU A 27 -9.07 -30.22 -11.27
N ASN A 28 -9.94 -29.84 -10.32
CA ASN A 28 -10.03 -30.41 -8.97
C ASN A 28 -8.64 -30.51 -8.30
N ARG A 29 -7.85 -29.45 -8.42
CA ARG A 29 -6.45 -29.38 -7.98
C ARG A 29 -6.28 -29.77 -6.50
N PHE A 30 -7.21 -29.34 -5.65
CA PHE A 30 -7.16 -29.56 -4.21
C PHE A 30 -7.84 -30.85 -3.75
N ARG A 31 -8.48 -31.60 -4.66
CA ARG A 31 -9.19 -32.84 -4.34
C ARG A 31 -10.17 -32.68 -3.18
N ASN A 32 -10.97 -31.61 -3.22
CA ASN A 32 -11.83 -31.14 -2.12
C ASN A 32 -12.80 -32.20 -1.54
N GLU A 33 -13.15 -33.22 -2.32
CA GLU A 33 -14.09 -34.29 -1.94
C GLU A 33 -13.39 -35.66 -1.80
N THR A 34 -12.05 -35.69 -1.77
CA THR A 34 -11.26 -36.94 -1.67
C THR A 34 -10.46 -36.94 -0.38
N ALA A 35 -10.66 -37.96 0.45
CA ALA A 35 -9.88 -38.13 1.66
C ALA A 35 -8.50 -38.73 1.31
N LEU A 36 -7.44 -38.18 1.90
CA LEU A 36 -6.07 -38.66 1.74
C LEU A 36 -5.86 -39.87 2.68
N PRO A 37 -5.55 -41.07 2.16
CA PRO A 37 -5.22 -42.20 3.01
C PRO A 37 -3.90 -41.94 3.77
N VAL A 38 -3.92 -42.14 5.08
CA VAL A 38 -2.77 -41.96 5.98
C VAL A 38 -2.74 -43.07 7.03
N ALA A 39 -1.54 -43.32 7.57
CA ALA A 39 -1.42 -44.11 8.79
C ALA A 39 -1.13 -43.17 9.96
N LEU A 40 -1.85 -43.35 11.06
CA LEU A 40 -1.63 -42.63 12.31
C LEU A 40 -0.93 -43.54 13.31
N ASP A 41 0.25 -43.11 13.75
CA ASP A 41 1.02 -43.74 14.81
C ASP A 41 0.79 -42.99 16.12
N PHE A 42 0.44 -43.72 17.18
CA PHE A 42 0.21 -43.20 18.52
C PHE A 42 1.37 -43.62 19.43
N PRO A 43 2.34 -42.73 19.72
CA PRO A 43 3.53 -43.07 20.51
C PRO A 43 3.20 -43.65 21.89
N ASP A 44 2.15 -43.11 22.53
CA ASP A 44 1.68 -43.53 23.86
C ASP A 44 0.50 -44.52 23.80
N GLY A 45 0.15 -44.99 22.58
CA GLY A 45 -1.04 -45.80 22.32
C GLY A 45 -2.32 -44.97 22.22
N TYR A 46 -3.28 -45.50 21.47
CA TYR A 46 -4.53 -44.78 21.20
C TYR A 46 -5.42 -44.63 22.45
N ALA A 47 -5.68 -43.38 22.86
CA ALA A 47 -6.57 -43.03 23.98
C ALA A 47 -7.91 -42.45 23.48
N PRO A 48 -9.04 -43.18 23.58
CA PRO A 48 -10.30 -42.77 22.97
C PRO A 48 -10.99 -41.58 23.66
N ASP A 49 -10.75 -41.38 24.96
CA ASP A 49 -11.37 -40.34 25.79
C ASP A 49 -10.52 -39.05 25.89
N ALA A 50 -9.30 -39.06 25.35
CA ALA A 50 -8.42 -37.92 25.37
C ALA A 50 -8.92 -36.83 24.41
N ARG A 51 -9.05 -35.59 24.91
CA ARG A 51 -9.44 -34.44 24.06
C ARG A 51 -8.36 -34.05 23.06
N ARG A 52 -7.09 -34.20 23.45
CA ARG A 52 -5.90 -33.94 22.63
C ARG A 52 -4.90 -35.04 22.93
N GLN A 53 -4.30 -35.62 21.90
CA GLN A 53 -3.20 -36.58 22.04
C GLN A 53 -2.21 -36.44 20.88
N PRO A 54 -0.90 -36.62 21.13
CA PRO A 54 0.10 -36.57 20.07
C PRO A 54 -0.10 -37.72 19.08
N VAL A 55 0.16 -37.45 17.81
CA VAL A 55 0.07 -38.44 16.73
C VAL A 55 1.16 -38.17 15.70
N GLU A 56 1.72 -39.23 15.14
CA GLU A 56 2.61 -39.17 13.99
C GLU A 56 1.81 -39.58 12.74
N ILE A 57 1.75 -38.68 11.76
CA ILE A 57 0.97 -38.83 10.54
C ILE A 57 1.92 -39.31 9.45
N ARG A 58 1.67 -40.52 8.95
CA ARG A 58 2.44 -41.12 7.86
C ARG A 58 1.70 -41.01 6.56
N ILE A 59 2.33 -40.34 5.60
CA ILE A 59 1.81 -40.17 4.25
C ILE A 59 2.69 -40.98 3.29
N ASP A 60 2.11 -41.98 2.63
CA ASP A 60 2.81 -42.73 1.60
C ASP A 60 2.99 -41.86 0.35
N SER A 61 4.23 -41.70 -0.11
CA SER A 61 4.53 -40.81 -1.24
C SER A 61 3.90 -41.29 -2.56
N ALA A 62 3.73 -42.59 -2.78
CA ALA A 62 3.10 -43.09 -4.00
C ALA A 62 1.58 -42.77 -4.01
N THR A 63 0.93 -42.99 -2.88
CA THR A 63 -0.48 -42.66 -2.63
C THR A 63 -0.72 -41.16 -2.77
N TYR A 64 0.17 -40.34 -2.21
CA TYR A 64 0.09 -38.88 -2.32
C TYR A 64 0.12 -38.39 -3.78
N ARG A 65 1.05 -38.92 -4.58
CA ARG A 65 1.17 -38.57 -6.01
C ARG A 65 -0.03 -39.04 -6.82
N ASP A 66 -0.60 -40.20 -6.50
CA ASP A 66 -1.81 -40.71 -7.17
C ASP A 66 -3.02 -39.84 -6.86
N VAL A 67 -3.22 -39.50 -5.57
CA VAL A 67 -4.34 -38.65 -5.13
C VAL A 67 -4.25 -37.26 -5.75
N TYR A 68 -3.11 -36.57 -5.64
CA TYR A 68 -3.00 -35.17 -6.06
C TYR A 68 -2.47 -34.96 -7.48
N GLY A 69 -1.96 -36.00 -8.15
CA GLY A 69 -1.40 -35.89 -9.51
C GLY A 69 -0.13 -35.03 -9.58
N VAL A 70 0.60 -34.88 -8.47
CA VAL A 70 1.80 -34.04 -8.36
C VAL A 70 3.06 -34.89 -8.29
N ASN A 71 4.21 -34.32 -8.68
CA ASN A 71 5.52 -34.98 -8.53
C ASN A 71 6.17 -34.76 -7.15
N ALA A 72 5.56 -33.92 -6.30
CA ALA A 72 6.05 -33.64 -4.96
C ALA A 72 6.05 -34.90 -4.09
N ALA A 73 7.05 -35.01 -3.22
CA ALA A 73 7.15 -36.09 -2.24
C ALA A 73 6.96 -35.48 -0.84
N PRO A 74 5.92 -35.88 -0.10
CA PRO A 74 5.79 -35.51 1.31
C PRO A 74 6.88 -36.19 2.13
N ASP A 75 7.22 -35.56 3.26
CA ASP A 75 7.99 -36.24 4.28
C ASP A 75 7.24 -37.49 4.76
N PRO A 76 7.97 -38.56 5.11
CA PRO A 76 7.35 -39.85 5.44
C PRO A 76 6.56 -39.80 6.75
N VAL A 77 6.86 -38.83 7.63
CA VAL A 77 6.25 -38.68 8.95
C VAL A 77 6.11 -37.19 9.26
N TYR A 78 4.91 -36.78 9.66
CA TYR A 78 4.63 -35.46 10.21
C TYR A 78 4.19 -35.58 11.66
N ALA A 79 4.70 -34.71 12.53
CA ALA A 79 4.15 -34.58 13.87
C ALA A 79 2.78 -33.89 13.81
N GLY A 80 1.89 -34.24 14.74
CA GLY A 80 0.58 -33.64 14.84
C GLY A 80 -0.11 -33.95 16.15
N THR A 81 -1.31 -33.41 16.30
CA THR A 81 -2.20 -33.64 17.44
C THR A 81 -3.55 -34.12 16.95
N LEU A 82 -4.03 -35.24 17.47
CA LEU A 82 -5.40 -35.68 17.29
C LEU A 82 -6.28 -34.95 18.31
N VAL A 83 -7.24 -34.16 17.82
CA VAL A 83 -8.16 -33.35 18.62
C VAL A 83 -9.59 -33.86 18.47
N GLN A 84 -10.26 -34.07 19.60
CA GLN A 84 -11.69 -34.40 19.65
C GLN A 84 -12.50 -33.09 19.69
N THR A 85 -13.24 -32.80 18.63
CA THR A 85 -14.15 -31.65 18.53
C THR A 85 -15.61 -32.12 18.64
N GLN A 86 -16.56 -31.18 18.68
CA GLN A 86 -17.99 -31.50 18.64
C GLN A 86 -18.43 -32.07 17.28
N GLU A 87 -17.68 -31.78 16.21
CA GLU A 87 -17.94 -32.23 14.84
C GLU A 87 -17.31 -33.60 14.53
N GLY A 88 -16.49 -34.13 15.44
CA GLY A 88 -15.79 -35.39 15.27
C GLY A 88 -14.32 -35.29 15.65
N ARG A 89 -13.49 -36.17 15.10
CA ARG A 89 -12.05 -36.17 15.35
C ARG A 89 -11.32 -35.49 14.20
N LYS A 90 -10.50 -34.50 14.53
CA LYS A 90 -9.65 -33.78 13.58
C LYS A 90 -8.19 -34.00 13.94
N VAL A 91 -7.35 -34.13 12.94
CA VAL A 91 -5.90 -34.16 13.07
C VAL A 91 -5.39 -32.77 12.70
N GLU A 92 -4.64 -32.17 13.62
CA GLU A 92 -3.90 -30.92 13.43
C GLU A 92 -2.43 -31.29 13.18
N PHE A 93 -1.88 -30.89 12.05
CA PHE A 93 -0.45 -31.05 11.77
C PHE A 93 0.37 -30.08 12.63
N ASP A 94 1.67 -30.33 12.78
CA ASP A 94 2.58 -29.33 13.32
C ASP A 94 2.49 -28.05 12.46
N PRO A 95 2.27 -26.85 13.05
CA PRO A 95 2.18 -25.60 12.32
C PRO A 95 3.40 -25.29 11.44
N ASP A 96 4.58 -25.71 11.88
CA ASP A 96 5.86 -25.44 11.24
C ASP A 96 6.28 -26.58 10.29
N ALA A 97 5.40 -27.55 10.03
CA ALA A 97 5.66 -28.65 9.11
C ALA A 97 5.87 -28.14 7.67
N ASP A 98 6.94 -28.61 7.02
CA ASP A 98 7.18 -28.36 5.60
C ASP A 98 6.27 -29.25 4.73
N LEU A 99 5.10 -28.72 4.39
CA LEU A 99 4.08 -29.43 3.64
C LEU A 99 4.27 -29.21 2.13
N PRO A 100 4.24 -30.26 1.29
CA PRO A 100 4.27 -30.08 -0.16
C PRO A 100 2.96 -29.52 -0.70
N GLU A 101 3.02 -28.93 -1.90
CA GLU A 101 1.82 -28.60 -2.67
C GLU A 101 1.02 -29.85 -3.05
N PRO A 102 -0.32 -29.87 -2.88
CA PRO A 102 -1.19 -28.74 -2.55
C PRO A 102 -1.51 -28.55 -1.05
N LEU A 103 -0.95 -29.35 -0.14
CA LEU A 103 -1.26 -29.29 1.30
C LEU A 103 -0.83 -27.96 1.93
N ALA A 104 0.31 -27.39 1.53
CA ALA A 104 0.72 -26.04 1.96
C ALA A 104 -0.32 -24.97 1.62
N THR A 105 -0.85 -24.98 0.39
CA THR A 105 -1.91 -24.05 0.00
C THR A 105 -3.19 -24.27 0.84
N ILE A 106 -3.58 -25.52 1.10
CA ILE A 106 -4.75 -25.83 1.94
C ILE A 106 -4.56 -25.33 3.37
N GLN A 107 -3.35 -25.52 3.95
CA GLN A 107 -3.01 -24.98 5.27
C GLN A 107 -3.15 -23.46 5.26
N SER A 108 -2.46 -22.78 4.35
CA SER A 108 -2.45 -21.31 4.29
C SER A 108 -3.84 -20.70 4.08
N PHE A 109 -4.72 -21.38 3.33
CA PHE A 109 -6.09 -20.91 3.06
C PHE A 109 -7.00 -20.96 4.29
N HIS A 110 -6.79 -21.94 5.17
CA HIS A 110 -7.61 -22.14 6.38
C HIS A 110 -6.90 -21.73 7.67
N ALA A 111 -5.68 -21.21 7.58
CA ALA A 111 -4.91 -20.73 8.72
C ALA A 111 -5.62 -19.51 9.34
N THR A 112 -5.71 -19.52 10.67
CA THR A 112 -6.15 -18.36 11.45
C THR A 112 -5.08 -18.00 12.47
N ASP A 113 -5.13 -16.77 13.00
CA ASP A 113 -4.19 -16.31 14.02
C ASP A 113 -4.15 -17.24 15.25
N ASP A 114 -5.30 -17.83 15.60
CA ASP A 114 -5.43 -18.77 16.72
C ASP A 114 -5.00 -20.21 16.39
N ASN A 115 -5.03 -20.61 15.11
CA ASN A 115 -4.72 -21.96 14.68
C ASN A 115 -4.17 -22.00 13.24
N PRO A 116 -2.83 -21.91 13.07
CA PRO A 116 -2.18 -21.94 11.76
C PRO A 116 -1.98 -23.35 11.19
N ALA A 117 -2.35 -24.41 11.91
CA ALA A 117 -2.10 -25.80 11.51
C ALA A 117 -3.01 -26.26 10.36
N LEU A 118 -2.50 -27.19 9.55
CA LEU A 118 -3.35 -27.94 8.61
C LEU A 118 -4.29 -28.86 9.39
N ARG A 119 -5.58 -28.85 9.02
CA ARG A 119 -6.64 -29.58 9.72
C ARG A 119 -7.32 -30.60 8.80
N GLY A 120 -7.28 -31.87 9.20
CA GLY A 120 -7.95 -32.96 8.48
C GLY A 120 -8.97 -33.67 9.37
N ALA A 121 -10.21 -33.80 8.92
CA ALA A 121 -11.23 -34.61 9.59
C ALA A 121 -11.00 -36.10 9.28
N LEU A 122 -11.07 -36.95 10.30
CA LEU A 122 -10.90 -38.39 10.12
C LEU A 122 -12.12 -39.01 9.44
N GLN A 123 -11.89 -39.69 8.32
CA GLN A 123 -12.86 -40.51 7.61
C GLN A 123 -12.64 -41.99 7.86
N GLY A 124 -13.76 -42.71 8.05
CA GLY A 124 -13.76 -44.12 8.42
C GLY A 124 -13.64 -44.32 9.92
N THR A 125 -14.76 -44.60 10.58
CA THR A 125 -14.83 -45.04 11.97
C THR A 125 -14.44 -46.51 12.09
N SER A 126 -13.22 -46.86 11.71
CA SER A 126 -12.65 -48.11 12.21
C SER A 126 -12.59 -48.00 13.73
N ARG A 127 -13.22 -48.94 14.43
CA ARG A 127 -13.20 -49.02 15.90
C ARG A 127 -11.77 -49.32 16.35
N THR A 128 -10.91 -48.29 16.39
CA THR A 128 -9.55 -48.41 16.92
C THR A 128 -9.68 -48.78 18.39
N ALA A 129 -9.27 -50.00 18.75
CA ALA A 129 -9.26 -50.44 20.13
C ALA A 129 -8.29 -49.57 20.94
N ALA A 130 -8.61 -49.33 22.21
CA ALA A 130 -7.72 -48.60 23.11
C ALA A 130 -6.35 -49.31 23.16
N GLY A 131 -5.26 -48.54 23.11
CA GLY A 131 -3.89 -49.05 23.16
C GLY A 131 -3.31 -49.55 21.83
N VAL A 132 -4.02 -49.41 20.71
CA VAL A 132 -3.44 -49.67 19.37
C VAL A 132 -2.41 -48.59 19.04
N GLY A 133 -1.21 -49.00 18.64
CA GLY A 133 -0.10 -48.09 18.31
C GLY A 133 -0.13 -47.53 16.88
N ARG A 134 -0.81 -48.19 15.93
CA ARG A 134 -0.94 -47.74 14.53
C ARG A 134 -2.34 -48.01 14.00
N THR A 135 -2.94 -47.04 13.32
CA THR A 135 -4.22 -47.22 12.62
C THR A 135 -4.18 -46.63 11.21
N GLU A 136 -4.79 -47.33 10.25
CA GLU A 136 -4.97 -46.84 8.89
C GLU A 136 -6.32 -46.13 8.76
N THR A 137 -6.29 -44.92 8.22
CA THR A 137 -7.47 -44.06 8.12
C THR A 137 -7.30 -43.10 6.94
N ALA A 138 -8.27 -42.22 6.71
CA ALA A 138 -8.15 -41.19 5.69
C ALA A 138 -8.47 -39.82 6.29
N LEU A 139 -7.76 -38.77 5.86
CA LEU A 139 -7.99 -37.40 6.27
C LEU A 139 -8.71 -36.64 5.16
N GLN A 140 -9.87 -36.09 5.48
CA GLN A 140 -10.59 -35.14 4.63
C GLN A 140 -10.20 -33.73 5.07
N PHE A 141 -9.56 -32.98 4.18
CA PHE A 141 -9.26 -31.58 4.42
C PHE A 141 -10.45 -30.68 4.12
N GLU A 142 -10.50 -29.52 4.76
CA GLU A 142 -11.52 -28.52 4.47
C GLU A 142 -11.39 -28.01 3.02
N PRO A 143 -12.51 -27.86 2.29
CA PRO A 143 -12.47 -27.57 0.86
C PRO A 143 -11.92 -26.16 0.60
N VAL A 144 -11.04 -26.05 -0.41
CA VAL A 144 -10.53 -24.77 -0.91
C VAL A 144 -11.35 -24.37 -2.14
N ARG A 145 -12.04 -23.23 -2.05
CA ARG A 145 -12.85 -22.67 -3.16
C ARG A 145 -12.65 -21.17 -3.23
N PHE A 146 -12.62 -20.64 -4.46
CA PHE A 146 -12.57 -19.19 -4.73
C PHE A 146 -11.43 -18.45 -4.01
N ARG A 147 -10.26 -19.06 -3.95
CA ARG A 147 -9.13 -18.54 -3.18
C ARG A 147 -8.68 -17.19 -3.74
N LYS A 148 -8.49 -17.09 -5.05
CA LYS A 148 -8.03 -15.84 -5.66
C LYS A 148 -9.04 -14.71 -5.54
N LEU A 149 -10.33 -15.03 -5.62
CA LEU A 149 -11.37 -14.04 -5.36
C LEU A 149 -11.34 -13.54 -3.91
N ASN A 150 -11.14 -14.43 -2.94
CA ASN A 150 -11.00 -14.02 -1.53
C ASN A 150 -9.75 -13.16 -1.32
N ASP A 151 -8.60 -13.57 -1.86
CA ASP A 151 -7.34 -12.80 -1.77
C ASP A 151 -7.52 -11.36 -2.29
N ILE A 152 -8.19 -11.18 -3.45
CA ILE A 152 -8.44 -9.86 -4.03
C ILE A 152 -9.44 -9.05 -3.20
N ALA A 153 -10.50 -9.67 -2.71
CA ALA A 153 -11.49 -9.01 -1.86
C ALA A 153 -10.86 -8.50 -0.55
N GLN A 154 -10.04 -9.33 0.10
CA GLN A 154 -9.31 -8.95 1.31
C GLN A 154 -8.32 -7.82 1.02
N ALA A 155 -7.56 -7.91 -0.07
CA ALA A 155 -6.65 -6.83 -0.47
C ALA A 155 -7.41 -5.51 -0.66
N ALA A 156 -8.58 -5.52 -1.28
CA ALA A 156 -9.40 -4.33 -1.47
C ALA A 156 -9.86 -3.72 -0.13
N LEU A 157 -10.30 -4.54 0.83
CA LEU A 157 -10.69 -4.08 2.16
C LEU A 157 -9.50 -3.49 2.93
N ASN A 158 -8.35 -4.17 2.93
CA ASN A 158 -7.13 -3.71 3.59
C ASN A 158 -6.64 -2.37 3.03
N PHE A 159 -6.71 -2.19 1.71
CA PHE A 159 -6.39 -0.90 1.09
C PHE A 159 -7.39 0.20 1.44
N ALA A 160 -8.68 -0.12 1.56
CA ALA A 160 -9.67 0.85 2.01
C ALA A 160 -9.41 1.31 3.45
N GLU A 161 -9.05 0.40 4.36
CA GLU A 161 -8.65 0.74 5.73
C GLU A 161 -7.39 1.60 5.75
N THR A 162 -6.37 1.23 4.96
CA THR A 162 -5.14 2.00 4.81
C THR A 162 -5.44 3.43 4.34
N ALA A 163 -6.29 3.57 3.31
CA ALA A 163 -6.69 4.86 2.78
C ALA A 163 -7.43 5.71 3.82
N ALA A 164 -8.35 5.11 4.59
CA ALA A 164 -9.07 5.80 5.66
C ALA A 164 -8.14 6.28 6.78
N SER A 165 -7.20 5.43 7.21
CA SER A 165 -6.19 5.76 8.22
C SER A 165 -5.30 6.93 7.77
N LEU A 166 -4.83 6.87 6.51
CA LEU A 166 -4.06 7.96 5.90
C LEU A 166 -4.87 9.26 5.86
N ALA A 167 -6.12 9.22 5.38
CA ALA A 167 -6.98 10.40 5.31
C ALA A 167 -7.17 11.04 6.70
N LEU A 168 -7.43 10.24 7.73
CA LEU A 168 -7.60 10.75 9.10
C LEU A 168 -6.32 11.39 9.64
N SER A 169 -5.17 10.76 9.39
CA SER A 169 -3.87 11.30 9.79
C SER A 169 -3.57 12.65 9.11
N LEU A 170 -3.90 12.76 7.82
CA LEU A 170 -3.72 13.99 7.06
C LEU A 170 -4.64 15.10 7.58
N ILE A 171 -5.92 14.82 7.85
CA ILE A 171 -6.84 15.83 8.42
C ILE A 171 -6.27 16.46 9.69
N GLY A 172 -5.73 15.65 10.61
CA GLY A 172 -5.15 16.14 11.87
C GLY A 172 -3.94 17.06 11.64
N VAL A 173 -3.00 16.64 10.79
CA VAL A 173 -1.79 17.43 10.49
C VAL A 173 -2.13 18.71 9.72
N LEU A 174 -3.01 18.62 8.72
CA LEU A 174 -3.47 19.76 7.93
C LEU A 174 -4.18 20.80 8.80
N GLY A 175 -5.11 20.36 9.66
CA GLY A 175 -5.82 21.25 10.58
C GLY A 175 -4.90 21.99 11.54
N LEU A 176 -3.90 21.29 12.11
CA LEU A 176 -2.91 21.90 12.99
C LEU A 176 -2.05 22.94 12.26
N MET A 177 -1.53 22.58 11.09
CA MET A 177 -0.60 23.43 10.35
C MET A 177 -1.30 24.66 9.77
N LEU A 178 -2.49 24.51 9.16
CA LEU A 178 -3.29 25.63 8.68
C LEU A 178 -3.73 26.55 9.84
N GLY A 179 -4.06 25.97 11.01
CA GLY A 179 -4.36 26.75 12.21
C GLY A 179 -3.15 27.58 12.69
N LEU A 180 -1.96 26.99 12.73
CA LEU A 180 -0.73 27.70 13.11
C LEU A 180 -0.40 28.82 12.11
N VAL A 181 -0.60 28.57 10.82
CA VAL A 181 -0.45 29.57 9.76
C VAL A 181 -1.41 30.72 9.97
N LYS A 182 -2.69 30.44 10.25
CA LYS A 182 -3.69 31.48 10.52
C LYS A 182 -3.32 32.34 11.72
N ILE A 183 -2.81 31.72 12.79
CA ILE A 183 -2.29 32.44 13.96
C ILE A 183 -1.08 33.31 13.57
N GLY A 184 -0.18 32.80 12.73
CA GLY A 184 0.98 33.55 12.23
C GLY A 184 0.60 34.76 11.38
N GLU A 185 -0.43 34.61 10.55
CA GLU A 185 -1.01 35.69 9.72
C GLU A 185 -1.64 36.77 10.62
N GLU A 186 -2.48 36.37 11.58
CA GLU A 186 -3.08 37.31 12.54
C GLU A 186 -2.03 38.01 13.43
N ALA A 187 -0.88 37.37 13.65
CA ALA A 187 0.24 37.94 14.40
C ALA A 187 1.17 38.84 13.57
N GLY A 188 0.96 38.99 12.25
CA GLY A 188 1.84 39.78 11.36
C GLY A 188 3.18 39.10 11.03
N LEU A 189 3.34 37.83 11.40
CA LEU A 189 4.59 37.08 11.22
C LEU A 189 4.78 36.68 9.76
N ILE A 190 3.68 36.38 9.06
CA ILE A 190 3.70 35.98 7.65
C ILE A 190 4.14 37.15 6.77
N GLU A 191 3.62 38.35 7.00
CA GLU A 191 3.99 39.58 6.28
C GLU A 191 5.47 39.91 6.50
N SER A 192 5.96 39.73 7.73
CA SER A 192 7.36 39.96 8.07
C SER A 192 8.31 38.98 7.36
N LEU A 193 7.95 37.69 7.32
CA LEU A 193 8.72 36.67 6.60
C LEU A 193 8.62 36.86 5.08
N THR A 194 7.43 37.19 4.59
CA THR A 194 7.19 37.48 3.17
C THR A 194 8.05 38.64 2.72
N GLY A 195 8.13 39.75 3.47
CA GLY A 195 8.98 40.89 3.10
C GLY A 195 10.49 40.55 2.97
N ILE A 196 10.98 39.53 3.68
CA ILE A 196 12.37 39.06 3.56
C ILE A 196 12.57 38.22 2.29
N VAL A 197 11.58 37.41 1.93
CA VAL A 197 11.67 36.42 0.83
C VAL A 197 11.15 36.99 -0.50
N GLN A 198 10.27 37.99 -0.46
CA GLN A 198 9.70 38.71 -1.60
C GLN A 198 10.74 39.21 -2.61
N PRO A 199 11.90 39.80 -2.25
CA PRO A 199 12.87 40.24 -3.25
C PRO A 199 13.47 39.08 -4.07
N ILE A 200 13.43 37.85 -3.55
CA ILE A 200 13.90 36.65 -4.25
C ILE A 200 12.76 36.05 -5.11
N LEU A 201 11.53 36.08 -4.62
CA LEU A 201 10.39 35.44 -5.28
C LEU A 201 9.67 36.33 -6.30
N SER A 202 9.52 37.63 -6.04
CA SER A 202 8.83 38.57 -6.93
C SER A 202 9.35 38.51 -8.39
N PRO A 203 10.68 38.41 -8.65
CA PRO A 203 11.18 38.23 -10.02
C PRO A 203 10.76 36.91 -10.70
N LEU A 204 10.39 35.88 -9.93
CA LEU A 204 9.94 34.60 -10.45
C LEU A 204 8.43 34.56 -10.74
N PHE A 205 7.66 35.51 -10.18
CA PHE A 205 6.21 35.60 -10.29
C PHE A 205 5.77 36.99 -10.80
N PRO A 206 6.14 37.38 -12.02
CA PRO A 206 5.99 38.75 -12.52
C PRO A 206 4.54 39.22 -12.70
N ASN A 207 3.56 38.32 -12.79
CA ASN A 207 2.15 38.71 -12.96
C ASN A 207 1.39 38.80 -11.63
N VAL A 208 2.06 38.62 -10.50
CA VAL A 208 1.45 38.73 -9.17
C VAL A 208 1.64 40.15 -8.63
N PRO A 209 0.56 40.91 -8.36
CA PRO A 209 0.67 42.24 -7.75
C PRO A 209 1.29 42.19 -6.35
N ASP A 210 2.01 43.24 -5.96
CA ASP A 210 2.70 43.32 -4.66
C ASP A 210 1.75 43.22 -3.46
N ASP A 211 0.49 43.66 -3.62
CA ASP A 211 -0.54 43.63 -2.56
C ASP A 211 -1.41 42.34 -2.59
N HIS A 212 -1.12 41.38 -3.48
CA HIS A 212 -1.91 40.15 -3.61
C HIS A 212 -1.44 39.04 -2.63
N PRO A 213 -2.36 38.32 -1.96
CA PRO A 213 -1.99 37.27 -0.99
C PRO A 213 -1.22 36.09 -1.59
N ALA A 214 -1.25 35.92 -2.92
CA ALA A 214 -0.55 34.83 -3.62
C ALA A 214 0.94 34.75 -3.25
N LEU A 215 1.67 35.87 -3.21
CA LEU A 215 3.10 35.84 -2.85
C LEU A 215 3.34 35.39 -1.41
N ALA A 216 2.46 35.74 -0.47
CA ALA A 216 2.54 35.29 0.91
C ALA A 216 2.30 33.78 1.02
N ASN A 217 1.27 33.25 0.35
CA ASN A 217 0.96 31.82 0.34
C ASN A 217 2.04 30.98 -0.38
N ILE A 218 2.62 31.50 -1.48
CA ILE A 218 3.78 30.90 -2.15
C ILE A 218 4.98 30.87 -1.20
N SER A 219 5.29 32.00 -0.54
CA SER A 219 6.42 32.10 0.39
C SER A 219 6.28 31.08 1.52
N LEU A 220 5.08 30.97 2.08
CA LEU A 220 4.79 30.06 3.16
C LEU A 220 4.87 28.58 2.75
N ASN A 221 4.38 28.23 1.56
CA ASN A 221 4.58 26.90 0.98
C ASN A 221 6.08 26.57 0.86
N LEU A 222 6.87 27.45 0.26
CA LEU A 222 8.30 27.22 0.08
C LEU A 222 9.02 27.11 1.43
N LEU A 223 8.67 27.93 2.42
CA LEU A 223 9.21 27.83 3.77
C LEU A 223 8.85 26.49 4.43
N ALA A 224 7.62 26.00 4.27
CA ALA A 224 7.23 24.68 4.78
C ALA A 224 8.09 23.55 4.17
N ASN A 225 8.39 23.64 2.87
CA ASN A 225 9.34 22.73 2.22
C ASN A 225 10.76 22.88 2.78
N VAL A 226 11.28 24.11 2.90
CA VAL A 226 12.64 24.39 3.41
C VAL A 226 12.86 23.87 4.83
N PHE A 227 11.85 23.96 5.70
CA PHE A 227 11.90 23.47 7.08
C PHE A 227 11.55 21.98 7.25
N GLY A 228 11.38 21.23 6.15
CA GLY A 228 11.10 19.79 6.22
C GLY A 228 9.68 19.46 6.72
N LEU A 229 8.79 20.46 6.72
CA LEU A 229 7.37 20.35 7.06
C LEU A 229 6.54 19.96 5.82
N GLY A 230 7.00 18.99 5.04
CA GLY A 230 6.40 18.63 3.74
C GLY A 230 4.90 18.30 3.80
N ASN A 231 4.43 17.72 4.91
CA ASN A 231 3.00 17.44 5.13
C ASN A 231 2.14 18.71 5.24
N ALA A 232 2.74 19.85 5.61
CA ALA A 232 2.10 21.16 5.65
C ALA A 232 2.24 21.92 4.31
N ALA A 233 3.24 21.58 3.49
CA ALA A 233 3.53 22.31 2.26
C ALA A 233 2.45 22.11 1.18
N THR A 234 1.93 20.90 1.02
CA THR A 234 0.91 20.58 0.01
C THR A 234 -0.39 21.41 0.12
N PRO A 235 -1.06 21.54 1.29
CA PRO A 235 -2.25 22.39 1.38
C PRO A 235 -1.96 23.87 1.12
N LEU A 236 -0.82 24.37 1.58
CA LEU A 236 -0.37 25.74 1.31
C LEU A 236 -0.10 25.94 -0.18
N GLY A 237 0.42 24.93 -0.85
CA GLY A 237 0.60 24.92 -2.30
C GLY A 237 -0.70 24.89 -3.08
N ILE A 238 -1.71 24.17 -2.60
CA ILE A 238 -3.06 24.22 -3.19
C ILE A 238 -3.63 25.63 -3.04
N LYS A 239 -3.56 26.22 -1.84
CA LYS A 239 -4.04 27.59 -1.61
C LYS A 239 -3.31 28.61 -2.48
N ALA A 240 -1.99 28.50 -2.61
CA ALA A 240 -1.20 29.35 -3.51
C ALA A 240 -1.57 29.15 -4.99
N MET A 241 -1.88 27.92 -5.41
CA MET A 241 -2.36 27.64 -6.78
C MET A 241 -3.75 28.23 -7.03
N GLU A 242 -4.65 28.20 -6.05
CA GLU A 242 -5.95 28.87 -6.14
C GLU A 242 -5.79 30.38 -6.31
N ASP A 243 -4.94 31.02 -5.51
CA ASP A 243 -4.70 32.46 -5.61
C ASP A 243 -4.02 32.86 -6.93
N LEU A 244 -3.16 32.00 -7.49
CA LEU A 244 -2.60 32.20 -8.84
C LEU A 244 -3.65 31.99 -9.94
N GLN A 245 -4.61 31.10 -9.73
CA GLN A 245 -5.72 30.88 -10.66
C GLN A 245 -6.69 32.06 -10.69
N GLU A 246 -6.90 32.76 -9.58
CA GLU A 246 -7.70 34.01 -9.54
C GLU A 246 -7.10 35.11 -10.44
N LEU A 247 -5.77 35.14 -10.57
CA LEU A 247 -5.06 36.07 -11.44
C LEU A 247 -4.95 35.58 -12.89
N ASN A 248 -5.26 34.30 -13.15
CA ASN A 248 -5.05 33.68 -14.45
C ASN A 248 -6.21 34.02 -15.41
N PRO A 249 -5.95 34.60 -16.60
CA PRO A 249 -6.99 34.91 -17.58
C PRO A 249 -7.68 33.68 -18.20
N SER A 250 -7.22 32.47 -17.91
CA SER A 250 -7.76 31.23 -18.47
C SER A 250 -8.00 30.18 -17.40
N ASP A 251 -9.22 29.65 -17.34
CA ASP A 251 -9.60 28.54 -16.45
C ASP A 251 -9.07 27.17 -16.91
N GLU A 252 -8.74 27.04 -18.21
CA GLU A 252 -8.33 25.76 -18.80
C GLU A 252 -6.82 25.61 -18.95
N LYS A 253 -6.06 26.71 -18.90
CA LYS A 253 -4.62 26.72 -19.16
C LYS A 253 -3.86 27.28 -17.97
N ALA A 254 -2.82 26.58 -17.53
CA ALA A 254 -1.94 27.06 -16.47
C ALA A 254 -1.13 28.29 -16.93
N SER A 255 -1.01 29.29 -16.06
CA SER A 255 -0.13 30.45 -16.26
C SER A 255 1.35 30.09 -16.05
N ASP A 256 2.26 30.92 -16.56
CA ASP A 256 3.71 30.77 -16.34
C ASP A 256 4.04 30.73 -14.83
N ASP A 257 3.30 31.50 -14.03
CA ASP A 257 3.45 31.58 -12.56
C ASP A 257 3.03 30.27 -11.89
N MET A 258 1.92 29.66 -12.31
CA MET A 258 1.50 28.34 -11.81
C MET A 258 2.52 27.26 -12.15
N VAL A 259 3.08 27.30 -13.37
CA VAL A 259 4.14 26.37 -13.80
C VAL A 259 5.41 26.57 -12.97
N MET A 260 5.79 27.82 -12.68
CA MET A 260 6.92 28.14 -11.80
C MET A 260 6.70 27.59 -10.39
N LEU A 261 5.53 27.81 -9.79
CA LEU A 261 5.19 27.30 -8.47
C LEU A 261 5.27 25.76 -8.43
N LEU A 262 4.76 25.08 -9.46
CA LEU A 262 4.84 23.63 -9.57
C LEU A 262 6.28 23.13 -9.67
N ALA A 263 7.14 23.79 -10.47
CA ALA A 263 8.54 23.45 -10.59
C ALA A 263 9.28 23.60 -9.25
N LEU A 264 9.04 24.70 -8.53
CA LEU A 264 9.61 24.92 -7.21
C LEU A 264 9.18 23.84 -6.21
N ASN A 265 7.89 23.51 -6.15
CA ASN A 265 7.36 22.46 -5.28
C ASN A 265 7.93 21.07 -5.62
N THR A 266 8.04 20.75 -6.91
CA THR A 266 8.59 19.47 -7.39
C THR A 266 10.07 19.34 -7.03
N SER A 267 10.82 20.45 -7.11
CA SER A 267 12.24 20.47 -6.75
C SER A 267 12.50 20.43 -5.24
N SER A 268 11.51 20.83 -4.43
CA SER A 268 11.45 20.73 -2.97
C SER A 268 12.77 21.11 -2.27
N VAL A 269 13.20 22.39 -2.37
CA VAL A 269 14.34 22.89 -1.60
C VAL A 269 14.12 22.58 -0.13
N GLN A 270 15.03 21.81 0.46
CA GLN A 270 14.97 21.42 1.86
C GLN A 270 16.29 21.80 2.52
N LEU A 271 16.23 22.66 3.53
CA LEU A 271 17.36 22.93 4.40
C LEU A 271 17.37 21.93 5.54
N VAL A 272 16.19 21.56 6.07
CA VAL A 272 16.06 20.52 7.09
C VAL A 272 15.65 19.21 6.42
N PRO A 273 16.28 18.07 6.75
CA PRO A 273 15.88 16.79 6.21
C PRO A 273 14.41 16.48 6.52
N PRO A 274 13.69 15.72 5.65
CA PRO A 274 12.31 15.38 5.89
C PRO A 274 12.09 14.77 7.26
N SER A 275 11.07 15.24 7.98
CA SER A 275 10.69 14.73 9.30
C SER A 275 10.52 13.21 9.32
N LEU A 276 10.05 12.61 8.21
CA LEU A 276 9.96 11.16 8.03
C LEU A 276 11.33 10.46 8.01
N LEU A 277 12.33 11.04 7.34
CA LEU A 277 13.70 10.50 7.37
C LEU A 277 14.31 10.62 8.77
N VAL A 278 14.03 11.71 9.50
CA VAL A 278 14.46 11.85 10.91
C VAL A 278 13.84 10.74 11.77
N ALA A 279 12.56 10.44 11.55
CA ALA A 279 11.85 9.39 12.28
C ALA A 279 12.42 7.98 12.01
N ILE A 280 12.87 7.71 10.77
CA ILE A 280 13.40 6.38 10.38
C ILE A 280 14.88 6.22 10.74
N MET A 281 15.70 7.27 10.53
CA MET A 281 17.16 7.18 10.62
C MET A 281 17.73 7.78 11.92
N GLY A 282 16.92 8.48 12.72
CA GLY A 282 17.38 9.18 13.91
C GLY A 282 18.52 10.17 13.60
N LEU A 283 19.55 10.21 14.45
CA LEU A 283 20.67 11.15 14.32
C LEU A 283 21.60 10.87 13.12
N GLN A 284 21.51 9.69 12.49
CA GLN A 284 22.35 9.35 11.33
C GLN A 284 22.04 10.25 10.12
N ILE A 285 20.84 10.83 10.08
CA ILE A 285 20.43 11.76 9.03
C ILE A 285 21.31 13.01 8.92
N ASN A 286 21.98 13.39 10.00
CA ASN A 286 22.88 14.55 10.01
C ASN A 286 24.03 14.39 8.99
N GLN A 287 24.41 13.16 8.64
CA GLN A 287 25.41 12.89 7.61
C GLN A 287 24.89 13.18 6.19
N LEU A 288 23.57 13.13 5.99
CA LEU A 288 22.92 13.33 4.70
C LEU A 288 22.48 14.77 4.46
N PHE A 289 22.46 15.61 5.51
CA PHE A 289 22.06 17.02 5.44
C PHE A 289 22.66 17.74 4.23
N PHE A 290 24.00 17.73 4.12
CA PHE A 290 24.69 18.46 3.06
C PHE A 290 24.32 17.94 1.66
N SER A 291 24.21 16.62 1.51
CA SER A 291 23.87 16.00 0.24
C SER A 291 22.43 16.30 -0.19
N ILE A 292 21.48 16.28 0.76
CA ILE A 292 20.07 16.62 0.52
C ILE A 292 19.93 18.08 0.13
N THR A 293 20.54 19.00 0.90
CA THR A 293 20.47 20.43 0.61
C THR A 293 21.10 20.75 -0.74
N LEU A 294 22.26 20.15 -1.07
CA LEU A 294 22.92 20.38 -2.35
C LEU A 294 22.09 19.83 -3.53
N ALA A 295 21.58 18.60 -3.41
CA ALA A 295 20.79 17.98 -4.46
C ALA A 295 19.48 18.74 -4.72
N THR A 296 18.78 19.16 -3.66
CA THR A 296 17.53 19.92 -3.78
C THR A 296 17.79 21.32 -4.33
N LEU A 297 18.85 22.02 -3.91
CA LEU A 297 19.25 23.30 -4.51
C LEU A 297 19.55 23.18 -6.01
N CYS A 298 20.31 22.17 -6.42
CA CYS A 298 20.59 21.92 -7.84
C CYS A 298 19.30 21.63 -8.63
N SER A 299 18.41 20.83 -8.06
CA SER A 299 17.09 20.53 -8.64
C SER A 299 16.26 21.80 -8.83
N THR A 300 16.24 22.69 -7.84
CA THR A 300 15.47 23.94 -7.91
C THR A 300 16.04 24.92 -8.91
N VAL A 301 17.37 25.08 -8.95
CA VAL A 301 18.00 25.90 -9.98
C VAL A 301 17.69 25.34 -11.37
N ALA A 302 17.78 24.02 -11.57
CA ALA A 302 17.42 23.39 -12.83
C ALA A 302 15.94 23.58 -13.18
N GLY A 303 15.04 23.50 -12.19
CA GLY A 303 13.61 23.75 -12.35
C GLY A 303 13.31 25.19 -12.81
N ILE A 304 13.87 26.19 -12.10
CA ILE A 304 13.71 27.61 -12.45
C ILE A 304 14.30 27.91 -13.83
N LEU A 305 15.51 27.43 -14.12
CA LEU A 305 16.13 27.64 -15.44
C LEU A 305 15.33 26.93 -16.54
N GLY A 306 14.80 25.75 -16.25
CA GLY A 306 13.94 25.00 -17.16
C GLY A 306 12.66 25.75 -17.51
N THR A 307 11.93 26.27 -16.51
CA THR A 307 10.71 27.06 -16.74
C THR A 307 11.01 28.35 -17.51
N LEU A 308 12.08 29.07 -17.14
CA LEU A 308 12.53 30.29 -17.82
C LEU A 308 13.10 30.06 -19.25
N ALA A 309 13.57 28.86 -19.55
CA ALA A 309 13.98 28.50 -20.91
C ALA A 309 12.76 28.12 -21.76
N LEU A 310 11.88 27.26 -21.22
CA LEU A 310 10.72 26.74 -21.92
C LEU A 310 9.69 27.84 -22.22
N HIS A 311 9.42 28.75 -21.30
CA HIS A 311 8.43 29.82 -21.52
C HIS A 311 8.80 30.82 -22.62
N ARG A 312 10.07 30.81 -23.10
CA ARG A 312 10.55 31.64 -24.21
C ARG A 312 10.38 30.97 -25.57
N LEU A 313 10.20 29.64 -25.60
CA LEU A 313 10.02 28.92 -26.85
C LEU A 313 8.70 29.33 -27.51
N PRO A 314 8.65 29.43 -28.86
CA PRO A 314 7.49 29.95 -29.57
C PRO A 314 6.22 29.13 -29.32
N TYR A 315 6.36 27.81 -29.15
CA TYR A 315 5.23 26.92 -28.86
C TYR A 315 4.55 27.26 -27.52
N PHE A 316 5.32 27.35 -26.43
CA PHE A 316 4.77 27.66 -25.10
C PHE A 316 4.35 29.13 -24.98
N ARG A 317 5.09 30.03 -25.64
CA ARG A 317 4.74 31.46 -25.66
C ARG A 317 3.40 31.72 -26.33
N ALA A 318 3.03 30.96 -27.37
CA ALA A 318 1.75 31.08 -28.06
C ALA A 318 0.56 30.58 -27.22
N THR A 319 0.80 29.78 -26.18
CA THR A 319 -0.25 29.21 -25.31
C THR A 319 -0.36 29.88 -23.96
N ALA A 320 0.51 30.85 -23.65
CA ALA A 320 0.60 31.50 -22.33
C ALA A 320 -0.59 32.46 -22.09
N PRO A 321 -1.45 32.20 -21.08
CA PRO A 321 -2.71 32.92 -20.87
C PRO A 321 -2.58 34.45 -20.80
N HIS A 322 -1.66 34.96 -19.97
CA HIS A 322 -1.43 36.41 -19.82
C HIS A 322 -0.99 37.07 -21.12
N ARG A 323 -0.15 36.41 -21.93
CA ARG A 323 0.34 36.98 -23.19
C ARG A 323 -0.70 36.95 -24.31
N THR A 324 -1.60 35.98 -24.29
CA THR A 324 -2.70 35.91 -25.26
C THR A 324 -3.82 36.89 -24.92
N ALA A 325 -4.11 37.08 -23.64
CA ALA A 325 -5.10 38.08 -23.19
C ALA A 325 -4.65 39.51 -23.55
N ASP A 326 -3.39 39.87 -23.27
CA ASP A 326 -2.82 41.18 -23.63
C ASP A 326 -2.79 41.45 -25.16
N ALA A 327 -2.82 40.39 -25.99
CA ALA A 327 -2.84 40.51 -27.44
C ALA A 327 -4.27 40.65 -28.02
N GLU A 328 -5.29 40.24 -27.26
CA GLU A 328 -6.70 40.32 -27.66
C GLU A 328 -7.36 41.64 -27.24
N ASP A 329 -6.74 42.41 -26.34
CA ASP A 329 -7.26 43.69 -25.83
C ASP A 329 -6.27 44.86 -26.04
N PRO A 330 -6.14 45.42 -27.27
CA PRO A 330 -5.26 46.55 -27.53
C PRO A 330 -5.91 47.92 -27.29
N ASP A 331 -7.24 47.98 -27.09
CA ASP A 331 -8.04 49.21 -27.07
C ASP A 331 -9.29 49.08 -26.14
N GLU A 332 -9.07 49.05 -24.82
CA GLU A 332 -10.00 49.58 -23.79
C GLU A 332 -9.27 50.50 -22.81
#